data_AF-X1Q8V0-F1
#
_entry.id   AF-X1Q8V0-F1
#
_cell.length_a   1.000
_cell.length_b   1.000
_cell.length_c   1.000
_cell.angle_alpha   90.00
_cell.angle_beta   90.00
_cell.angle_gamma   90.00
#
_symmetry.space_group_name_H-M   'P 1'
#
loop_
_entity.id
_entity.type
_entity.pdbx_description
1 polymer ?
#
loop_
_entity_poly.entity_id
_entity_poly.type
_entity_poly.pdbx_seq_one_letter_code
_entity_poly.pdbx_strand_id
1 'polypeptide(L)'
;WPNSPFRGWVEERGITVAQRSKEYAHDYRYFPEPDLAPLVLNREWVEAIRSKLPELPEARRDRFVAEYNLPLYDANLLTSSILMADYFEACMKEYKAKPAPAKEIS
;
A
#
# COMPACT_ATOMS: atom_id res chain seq x y z
N TRP A 1 30.68 -16.27 7.47
CA TRP A 1 29.98 -17.47 6.97
C TRP A 1 29.82 -17.39 5.44
N PRO A 2 30.63 -18.09 4.64
CA PRO A 2 30.75 -17.84 3.19
C PRO A 2 29.71 -18.55 2.31
N ASN A 3 28.85 -19.41 2.87
CA ASN A 3 27.99 -20.32 2.08
C ASN A 3 26.49 -20.02 2.26
N SER A 4 26.03 -18.81 1.96
CA SER A 4 24.59 -18.48 1.96
C SER A 4 24.06 -18.40 0.52
N PRO A 5 23.44 -19.47 -0.02
CA PRO A 5 22.92 -19.47 -1.38
C PRO A 5 21.66 -18.60 -1.50
N PHE A 6 21.51 -17.89 -2.62
CA PHE A 6 20.22 -17.30 -2.99
C PHE A 6 19.22 -18.45 -3.20
N ARG A 7 17.99 -18.28 -2.71
CA ARG A 7 16.94 -19.29 -2.85
C ARG A 7 15.84 -18.74 -3.73
N GLY A 8 15.47 -19.52 -4.75
CA GLY A 8 14.31 -19.27 -5.60
C GLY A 8 13.11 -20.06 -5.10
N TRP A 9 11.91 -19.55 -5.35
CA TRP A 9 10.66 -20.25 -5.08
C TRP A 9 10.20 -21.02 -6.31
N VAL A 10 9.84 -22.30 -6.16
CA VAL A 10 9.21 -23.10 -7.22
C VAL A 10 7.78 -23.39 -6.81
N GLU A 11 6.86 -22.65 -7.42
CA GLU A 11 5.45 -22.63 -7.03
C GLU A 11 4.74 -23.97 -7.21
N GLU A 12 5.02 -24.68 -8.32
CA GLU A 12 4.45 -26.01 -8.61
C GLU A 12 4.78 -27.08 -7.56
N ARG A 13 5.88 -26.91 -6.82
CA ARG A 13 6.39 -27.89 -5.86
C ARG A 13 6.35 -27.40 -4.42
N GLY A 14 6.02 -26.13 -4.19
CA GLY A 14 5.98 -25.51 -2.86
C GLY A 14 7.33 -25.55 -2.11
N ILE A 15 8.44 -25.60 -2.83
CA ILE A 15 9.79 -25.71 -2.24
C ILE A 15 10.67 -24.52 -2.61
N THR A 16 11.61 -24.21 -1.71
CA THR A 16 12.73 -23.32 -2.03
C THR A 16 13.89 -24.13 -2.61
N VAL A 17 14.34 -23.76 -3.80
CA VAL A 17 15.51 -24.36 -4.43
C VAL A 17 16.69 -23.39 -4.33
N ALA A 18 17.89 -23.93 -4.07
CA ALA A 18 19.09 -23.11 -4.12
C ALA A 18 19.33 -22.70 -5.58
N GLN A 19 19.42 -21.39 -5.81
CA GLN A 19 19.87 -20.82 -7.07
C GLN A 19 21.41 -20.79 -7.08
N ARG A 20 22.00 -20.29 -8.19
CA ARG A 20 23.46 -20.14 -8.37
C ARG A 20 24.14 -19.69 -7.06
N SER A 21 25.23 -20.37 -6.70
CA SER A 21 26.07 -19.98 -5.57
C SER A 21 26.54 -18.53 -5.74
N LYS A 22 26.55 -17.75 -4.65
CA LYS A 22 27.19 -16.43 -4.63
C LYS A 22 28.70 -16.60 -4.74
N GLU A 23 29.20 -16.93 -5.93
CA GLU A 23 30.61 -16.76 -6.23
C GLU A 23 30.86 -15.27 -6.40
N TYR A 24 31.26 -14.65 -5.29
CA TYR A 24 31.65 -13.25 -5.13
C TYR A 24 30.49 -12.26 -5.28
N ALA A 25 30.24 -11.46 -4.23
CA ALA A 25 29.44 -10.26 -4.40
C ALA A 25 30.17 -9.39 -5.43
N HIS A 26 29.60 -9.26 -6.63
CA HIS A 26 30.16 -8.40 -7.66
C HIS A 26 30.25 -6.99 -7.08
N ASP A 27 31.45 -6.42 -7.08
CA ASP A 27 31.63 -5.01 -6.79
C ASP A 27 30.94 -4.24 -7.91
N TYR A 28 29.74 -3.74 -7.61
CA TYR A 28 28.92 -2.99 -8.56
C TYR A 28 29.49 -1.62 -8.89
N ARG A 29 30.67 -1.25 -8.34
CA ARG A 29 31.47 -0.07 -8.69
C ARG A 29 30.58 1.14 -8.97
N TYR A 30 29.68 1.44 -8.04
CA TYR A 30 28.75 2.54 -8.19
C TYR A 30 29.53 3.83 -8.42
N PHE A 31 29.29 4.47 -9.56
CA PHE A 31 29.76 5.82 -9.85
C PHE A 31 28.55 6.67 -10.23
N PRO A 32 28.55 7.97 -9.88
CA PRO A 32 27.55 8.89 -10.39
C PRO A 32 27.62 8.88 -11.91
N GLU A 33 26.49 8.64 -12.55
CA GLU A 33 26.41 8.64 -14.00
C GLU A 33 26.80 10.06 -14.50
N PRO A 34 27.84 10.20 -15.35
CA PRO A 34 28.43 11.49 -15.70
C PRO A 34 27.63 12.28 -16.74
N ASP A 35 26.71 11.64 -17.46
CA ASP A 35 25.88 12.22 -18.50
C ASP A 35 24.52 12.72 -17.95
N LEU A 36 24.14 12.29 -16.76
CA LEU A 36 22.92 12.64 -16.04
C LEU A 36 23.22 13.73 -15.03
N ALA A 37 22.59 14.89 -15.24
CA ALA A 37 22.57 15.93 -14.23
C ALA A 37 21.90 15.40 -12.94
N PRO A 38 22.36 15.84 -11.76
CA PRO A 38 21.73 15.48 -10.50
C PRO A 38 20.24 15.81 -10.50
N LEU A 39 19.40 14.88 -10.05
CA LEU A 39 17.96 15.09 -9.95
C LEU A 39 17.67 16.13 -8.85
N VAL A 40 17.36 17.36 -9.25
CA VAL A 40 16.91 18.42 -8.33
C VAL A 40 15.39 18.44 -8.30
N LEU A 41 14.82 18.05 -7.17
CA LEU A 41 13.37 18.10 -6.96
C LEU A 41 12.98 19.45 -6.37
N ASN A 42 12.20 20.22 -7.12
CA ASN A 42 11.65 21.47 -6.62
C ASN A 42 10.57 21.22 -5.55
N ARG A 43 10.61 21.96 -4.44
CA ARG A 43 9.61 21.89 -3.36
C ARG A 43 8.21 22.24 -3.84
N GLU A 44 8.05 23.22 -4.72
CA GLU A 44 6.73 23.56 -5.27
C GLU A 44 6.14 22.38 -6.08
N TRP A 45 6.99 21.64 -6.80
CA TRP A 45 6.58 20.47 -7.55
C TRP A 45 6.16 19.31 -6.63
N VAL A 46 6.93 19.09 -5.55
CA VAL A 46 6.57 18.10 -4.52
C VAL A 46 5.23 18.43 -3.88
N GLU A 47 4.99 19.69 -3.55
CA GLU A 47 3.73 20.12 -2.93
C GLU A 47 2.55 19.99 -3.89
N ALA A 48 2.75 20.31 -5.18
CA ALA A 48 1.73 20.13 -6.22
C ALA A 48 1.36 18.65 -6.46
N ILE A 49 2.31 17.73 -6.27
CA ILE A 49 2.03 16.28 -6.31
C ILE A 49 1.30 15.87 -5.02
N ARG A 50 1.76 16.36 -3.87
CA ARG A 50 1.14 16.05 -2.58
C ARG A 50 -0.34 16.44 -2.55
N SER A 51 -0.70 17.60 -3.11
CA SER A 51 -2.09 18.05 -3.17
C SER A 51 -2.98 17.22 -4.12
N LYS A 52 -2.39 16.45 -5.03
CA LYS A 52 -3.10 15.57 -5.98
C LYS A 52 -3.18 14.13 -5.50
N LEU A 53 -2.38 13.76 -4.48
CA LEU A 53 -2.43 12.42 -3.94
C LEU A 53 -3.80 12.19 -3.31
N PRO A 54 -4.50 11.10 -3.69
CA PRO A 54 -5.71 10.72 -3.00
C PRO A 54 -5.39 10.40 -1.54
N GLU A 55 -6.42 10.45 -0.71
CA GLU A 55 -6.31 10.04 0.67
C GLU A 55 -5.78 8.62 0.79
N LEU A 56 -4.83 8.41 1.71
CA LEU A 56 -4.28 7.10 1.99
C LEU A 56 -5.35 6.17 2.57
N PRO A 57 -5.35 4.87 2.23
CA PRO A 57 -6.32 3.91 2.76
C PRO A 57 -6.42 3.90 4.28
N GLU A 58 -5.31 4.06 4.99
CA GLU A 58 -5.27 4.11 6.46
C GLU A 58 -5.98 5.35 7.02
N ALA A 59 -5.70 6.53 6.44
CA ALA A 59 -6.35 7.77 6.86
C ALA A 59 -7.86 7.70 6.60
N ARG A 60 -8.25 7.13 5.45
CA ARG A 60 -9.65 6.92 5.09
C ARG A 60 -10.36 5.94 6.03
N ARG A 61 -9.68 4.87 6.45
CA ARG A 61 -10.20 3.90 7.41
C ARG A 61 -10.45 4.57 8.76
N ASP A 62 -9.48 5.33 9.25
CA ASP A 62 -9.59 6.01 10.54
C ASP A 62 -10.74 7.04 10.51
N ARG A 63 -10.94 7.72 9.37
CA ARG A 63 -12.13 8.54 9.13
C ARG A 63 -13.42 7.71 9.20
N PHE A 64 -13.47 6.55 8.56
CA PHE A 64 -14.67 5.71 8.55
C PHE A 64 -15.05 5.21 9.95
N VAL A 65 -14.07 4.89 10.77
CA VAL A 65 -14.29 4.54 12.19
C VAL A 65 -14.80 5.77 12.95
N ALA A 66 -14.23 6.95 12.75
CA ALA A 66 -14.59 8.16 13.48
C ALA A 66 -15.96 8.77 13.06
N GLU A 67 -16.24 8.85 11.76
CA GLU A 67 -17.42 9.53 11.22
C GLU A 67 -18.63 8.62 11.06
N TYR A 68 -18.42 7.37 10.65
CA TYR A 68 -19.49 6.39 10.42
C TYR A 68 -19.63 5.37 11.56
N ASN A 69 -18.81 5.48 12.61
CA ASN A 69 -18.79 4.59 13.78
C ASN A 69 -18.72 3.10 13.39
N LEU A 70 -18.00 2.81 12.30
CA LEU A 70 -17.83 1.45 11.80
C LEU A 70 -16.81 0.69 12.64
N PRO A 71 -17.01 -0.62 12.88
CA PRO A 71 -15.98 -1.47 13.42
C PRO A 71 -14.72 -1.42 12.55
N LEU A 72 -13.54 -1.51 13.19
CA LEU A 72 -12.24 -1.45 12.50
C LEU A 72 -12.12 -2.51 11.39
N TYR A 73 -12.72 -3.68 11.58
CA TYR A 73 -12.77 -4.75 10.59
C TYR A 73 -13.51 -4.32 9.32
N ASP A 74 -14.72 -3.79 9.46
CA ASP A 74 -15.55 -3.34 8.34
C ASP A 74 -14.93 -2.13 7.64
N ALA A 75 -14.37 -1.20 8.41
CA ALA A 75 -13.64 -0.06 7.86
C ALA A 75 -12.46 -0.52 6.99
N ASN A 76 -11.63 -1.46 7.47
CA ASN A 76 -10.52 -2.03 6.68
C ASN A 76 -11.00 -2.70 5.39
N LEU A 77 -12.10 -3.45 5.45
CA LEU A 77 -12.66 -4.12 4.28
C LEU A 77 -13.13 -3.10 3.24
N LEU A 78 -13.84 -2.07 3.67
CA LEU A 78 -14.36 -1.02 2.78
C LEU A 78 -13.24 -0.15 2.19
N THR A 79 -12.14 0.06 2.91
CA THR A 79 -10.97 0.82 2.42
C THR A 79 -9.92 -0.04 1.71
N SER A 80 -10.16 -1.33 1.50
CA SER A 80 -9.24 -2.22 0.79
C SER A 80 -9.04 -1.85 -0.68
N SER A 81 -10.02 -1.17 -1.28
CA SER A 81 -9.98 -0.65 -2.65
C SER A 81 -10.61 0.74 -2.70
N ILE A 82 -9.97 1.64 -3.46
CA ILE A 82 -10.48 3.01 -3.68
C ILE A 82 -11.90 2.98 -4.25
N LEU A 83 -12.19 2.11 -5.22
CA LEU A 83 -13.52 2.00 -5.84
C LEU A 83 -14.60 1.61 -4.82
N MET A 84 -14.26 0.70 -3.90
CA MET A 84 -15.20 0.25 -2.87
C MET A 84 -15.49 1.36 -1.86
N ALA A 85 -14.46 2.08 -1.42
CA ALA A 85 -14.60 3.19 -0.50
C ALA A 85 -15.38 4.37 -1.13
N ASP A 86 -15.12 4.68 -2.41
CA ASP A 86 -15.83 5.71 -3.16
C ASP A 86 -17.32 5.35 -3.34
N TYR A 87 -17.60 4.09 -3.66
CA TYR A 87 -18.97 3.59 -3.76
C TYR A 87 -19.72 3.68 -2.42
N PHE A 88 -19.07 3.26 -1.33
CA PHE A 88 -19.65 3.35 0.01
C PHE A 88 -19.99 4.79 0.39
N GLU A 89 -19.07 5.73 0.17
CA GLU A 89 -19.31 7.15 0.42
C GLU A 89 -20.42 7.72 -0.47
N ALA A 90 -20.51 7.29 -1.74
CA ALA A 90 -21.60 7.69 -2.61
C ALA A 90 -22.96 7.20 -2.08
N CYS A 91 -23.04 5.95 -1.61
CA CYS A 91 -24.24 5.42 -0.97
C CYS A 91 -24.60 6.19 0.31
N MET A 92 -23.62 6.51 1.15
CA MET A 92 -23.84 7.25 2.40
C MET A 92 -24.32 8.69 2.15
N LYS A 93 -23.94 9.33 1.04
CA LYS A 93 -24.45 10.66 0.65
C LYS A 93 -25.93 10.66 0.27
N GLU A 94 -26.40 9.62 -0.40
CA GLU A 94 -27.80 9.46 -0.81
C GLU A 94 -28.68 8.97 0.36
N TYR A 95 -28.09 8.33 1.37
CA TYR A 95 -28.80 7.79 2.51
C TYR A 95 -29.26 8.90 3.48
N LYS A 96 -30.46 9.45 3.25
CA LYS A 96 -31.17 10.30 4.22
C LYS A 96 -31.71 9.45 5.37
N ALA A 97 -30.97 9.47 6.49
CA ALA A 97 -31.14 8.68 7.70
C ALA A 97 -32.52 8.08 8.04
N LYS A 98 -32.51 6.80 8.41
CA LYS A 98 -33.08 6.35 9.69
C LYS A 98 -32.10 5.33 10.30
N PRO A 99 -31.46 5.60 11.45
CA PRO A 99 -30.46 4.70 12.00
C PRO A 99 -31.12 3.37 12.36
N ALA A 100 -30.75 2.29 11.66
CA ALA A 100 -31.08 0.94 12.09
C ALA A 100 -30.11 0.55 13.22
N PRO A 101 -30.60 -0.04 14.32
CA PRO A 101 -29.74 -0.47 15.41
C PRO A 101 -28.73 -1.50 14.90
N ALA A 102 -27.47 -1.30 15.30
CA ALA A 102 -26.38 -2.23 15.07
C ALA A 102 -26.84 -3.64 15.48
N LYS A 103 -26.78 -4.59 14.55
CA LYS A 103 -27.01 -5.99 14.88
C LYS A 103 -25.79 -6.48 15.67
N GLU A 104 -25.98 -6.67 16.97
CA GLU A 104 -25.12 -7.54 17.77
C GLU A 104 -25.14 -8.93 17.14
N ILE A 105 -23.97 -9.42 16.75
CA ILE A 105 -23.79 -10.80 16.29
C ILE A 105 -23.26 -11.57 17.50
N SER A 106 -24.09 -12.47 18.04
CA SER A 106 -23.72 -13.51 19.02
C SER A 106 -22.74 -14.52 18.45
#